data_AF-A0A804RHQ2-F1
#
_entry.id   AF-A0A804RHQ2-F1
#
_cell.length_a   1.000
_cell.length_b   1.000
_cell.length_c   1.000
_cell.angle_alpha   90.00
_cell.angle_beta   90.00
_cell.angle_gamma   90.00
#
_symmetry.space_group_name_H-M   'P 1'
#
loop_
_entity.id
_entity.type
_entity.pdbx_description
1 polymer ?
#
loop_
_entity_poly.entity_id
_entity_poly.type
_entity_poly.pdbx_seq_one_letter_code
_entity_poly.pdbx_strand_id
1 'polypeptide(L)'
;MAEGARSEQTCSARREEEEAAEGATTPRRSPQAGPKRADVRESAAEVSRGIVSWDYKKLRDDETHYQEGYRNGYNDGLASGKEEGRQNAFTARVRKNIEQLAALVGSYPLSDPENEQIQDMMEKIRLKFRVITASLGVKLEYEGHPKSSKQDAEDL
;
A
#
# COMPACT_ATOMS: atom_id res chain seq x y z
N MET A 1 9.59 -37.51 -17.64
CA MET A 1 9.72 -37.69 -16.18
C MET A 1 9.82 -36.30 -15.56
N ALA A 2 9.11 -36.08 -14.45
CA ALA A 2 8.91 -34.82 -13.69
C ALA A 2 7.68 -33.97 -14.07
N GLU A 3 6.52 -34.46 -13.62
CA GLU A 3 5.36 -33.65 -13.19
C GLU A 3 5.70 -32.79 -11.96
N GLY A 4 5.01 -31.65 -11.84
CA GLY A 4 4.41 -31.19 -10.59
C GLY A 4 5.30 -30.55 -9.51
N ALA A 5 5.29 -29.22 -9.43
CA ALA A 5 5.59 -28.47 -8.21
C ALA A 5 4.52 -27.38 -7.99
N ARG A 6 3.38 -27.77 -7.41
CA ARG A 6 2.38 -26.85 -6.87
C ARG A 6 2.84 -26.50 -5.45
N SER A 7 3.30 -25.27 -5.28
CA SER A 7 3.81 -24.77 -4.00
C SER A 7 2.67 -24.61 -3.00
N GLU A 8 2.69 -25.48 -1.98
CA GLU A 8 1.92 -25.40 -0.75
C GLU A 8 2.52 -24.31 0.14
N GLN A 9 1.81 -23.18 0.34
CA GLN A 9 2.09 -22.28 1.46
C GLN A 9 1.12 -22.58 2.60
N THR A 10 1.47 -23.63 3.34
CA THR A 10 1.58 -23.67 4.80
C THR A 10 0.55 -22.85 5.61
N CYS A 11 -0.53 -23.51 6.01
CA CYS A 11 -1.23 -23.24 7.26
C CYS A 11 -0.40 -23.82 8.42
N SER A 12 0.46 -23.02 9.03
CA SER A 12 1.15 -23.42 10.26
C SER A 12 1.63 -22.19 11.02
N ALA A 13 1.00 -21.93 12.16
CA ALA A 13 1.55 -21.32 13.37
C ALA A 13 0.59 -20.31 14.00
N ARG A 14 -0.27 -20.79 14.90
CA ARG A 14 -0.30 -20.31 16.30
C ARG A 14 -1.21 -21.20 17.12
N ARG A 15 -0.56 -22.13 17.81
CA ARG A 15 -1.06 -23.07 18.80
C ARG A 15 -0.11 -22.97 19.98
N GLU A 16 -0.25 -21.91 20.74
CA GLU A 16 0.55 -21.50 21.91
C GLU A 16 -0.38 -20.53 22.66
N GLU A 17 -0.81 -20.68 23.91
CA GLU A 17 -0.46 -21.54 25.04
C GLU A 17 -1.73 -21.64 25.90
N GLU A 18 -2.21 -22.85 26.19
CA GLU A 18 -3.10 -23.10 27.33
C GLU A 18 -2.40 -24.15 28.19
N GLU A 19 -1.29 -23.74 28.79
CA GLU A 19 -0.48 -24.54 29.70
C GLU A 19 -0.36 -23.78 31.02
N ALA A 20 -1.25 -24.10 31.97
CA ALA A 20 -1.03 -23.94 33.42
C ALA A 20 -2.20 -24.58 34.18
N ALA A 21 -2.46 -25.86 33.92
CA ALA A 21 -3.28 -26.69 34.79
C ALA A 21 -2.37 -27.37 35.83
N GLU A 22 -1.67 -26.58 36.66
CA GLU A 22 -0.82 -27.09 37.73
C GLU A 22 -1.45 -26.84 39.10
N GLY A 23 -1.85 -27.96 39.73
CA GLY A 23 -1.89 -28.21 41.17
C GLY A 23 -2.19 -27.06 42.13
N ALA A 24 -3.44 -26.96 42.57
CA ALA A 24 -3.77 -26.39 43.88
C ALA A 24 -4.71 -27.32 44.64
N THR A 25 -4.12 -28.31 45.32
CA THR A 25 -4.71 -28.93 46.51
C THR A 25 -5.04 -27.83 47.52
N THR A 26 -6.33 -27.60 47.81
CA THR A 26 -6.76 -26.91 49.05
C THR A 26 -8.14 -27.40 49.52
N PRO A 27 -8.39 -27.33 50.83
CA PRO A 27 -9.11 -28.39 51.52
C PRO A 27 -10.62 -28.18 51.60
N ARG A 28 -11.29 -29.32 51.79
CA ARG A 28 -12.61 -29.57 52.39
C ARG A 28 -13.19 -28.33 53.11
N ARG A 29 -13.83 -27.43 52.35
CA ARG A 29 -14.50 -26.26 52.90
C ARG A 29 -15.80 -26.75 53.53
N SER A 30 -15.86 -26.68 54.86
CA SER A 30 -17.09 -26.83 55.64
C SER A 30 -18.24 -26.06 55.00
N PRO A 31 -19.50 -26.49 55.17
CA PRO A 31 -20.65 -25.97 54.44
C PRO A 31 -20.69 -24.46 54.59
N GLN A 32 -20.25 -23.75 53.55
CA GLN A 32 -20.40 -22.31 53.52
C GLN A 32 -21.89 -22.06 53.51
N ALA A 33 -22.35 -21.36 54.55
CA ALA A 33 -23.67 -20.78 54.63
C ALA A 33 -24.09 -20.34 53.24
N GLY A 34 -25.23 -20.87 52.77
CA GLY A 34 -25.75 -20.56 51.45
C GLY A 34 -25.68 -19.06 51.21
N PRO A 35 -25.33 -18.62 49.97
CA PRO A 35 -25.16 -17.21 49.64
C PRO A 35 -26.34 -16.45 50.24
N LYS A 36 -26.04 -15.45 51.10
CA LYS A 36 -27.10 -14.66 51.71
C LYS A 36 -27.93 -14.09 50.56
N ARG A 37 -29.22 -13.81 50.75
CA ARG A 37 -30.08 -13.26 49.67
C ARG A 37 -29.47 -12.06 48.93
N ALA A 38 -28.53 -11.34 49.54
CA ALA A 38 -27.70 -10.32 48.90
C ALA A 38 -26.75 -10.89 47.83
N ASP A 39 -26.06 -12.00 48.09
CA ASP A 39 -25.09 -12.65 47.19
C ASP A 39 -25.76 -13.25 45.93
N VAL A 40 -26.95 -13.85 46.06
CA VAL A 40 -27.70 -14.37 44.88
C VAL A 40 -28.15 -13.22 43.97
N ARG A 41 -28.54 -12.08 44.56
CA ARG A 41 -28.91 -10.89 43.81
C ARG A 41 -27.69 -10.25 43.13
N GLU A 42 -26.53 -10.31 43.76
CA GLU A 42 -25.27 -9.86 43.16
C GLU A 42 -24.84 -10.76 42.01
N SER A 43 -24.96 -12.08 42.15
CA SER A 43 -24.69 -13.04 41.07
C SER A 43 -25.62 -12.83 39.86
N ALA A 44 -26.93 -12.63 40.08
CA ALA A 44 -27.86 -12.29 39.00
C ALA A 44 -27.52 -10.96 38.33
N ALA A 45 -27.09 -9.96 39.12
CA ALA A 45 -26.62 -8.69 38.58
C ALA A 45 -25.32 -8.83 37.78
N GLU A 46 -24.41 -9.73 38.18
CA GLU A 46 -23.17 -10.03 37.45
C GLU A 46 -23.43 -10.76 36.13
N VAL A 47 -24.29 -11.77 36.11
CA VAL A 47 -24.72 -12.44 34.86
C VAL A 47 -25.37 -11.44 33.92
N SER A 48 -26.24 -10.56 34.45
CA SER A 48 -26.89 -9.52 33.65
C SER A 48 -25.88 -8.51 33.10
N ARG A 49 -24.90 -8.07 33.90
CA ARG A 49 -23.78 -7.22 33.44
C ARG A 49 -22.93 -7.92 32.39
N GLY A 50 -22.69 -9.22 32.57
CA GLY A 50 -21.93 -10.06 31.64
C GLY A 50 -22.60 -10.17 30.28
N ILE A 51 -23.88 -10.55 30.22
CA ILE A 51 -24.65 -10.65 28.97
C ILE A 51 -24.66 -9.30 28.25
N VAL A 52 -25.02 -8.22 28.95
CA VAL A 52 -25.02 -6.87 28.38
C VAL A 52 -23.61 -6.48 27.88
N SER A 53 -22.54 -6.78 28.62
CA SER A 53 -21.17 -6.53 28.16
C SER A 53 -20.78 -7.35 26.94
N TRP A 54 -21.23 -8.60 26.83
CA TRP A 54 -20.94 -9.45 25.68
C TRP A 54 -21.65 -8.93 24.43
N ASP A 55 -22.92 -8.56 24.54
CA ASP A 55 -23.67 -7.93 23.44
C ASP A 55 -23.02 -6.61 23.00
N TYR A 56 -22.60 -5.77 23.96
CA TYR A 56 -21.88 -4.54 23.66
C TYR A 56 -20.52 -4.76 23.01
N LYS A 57 -19.76 -5.78 23.44
CA LYS A 57 -18.47 -6.12 22.81
C LYS A 57 -18.67 -6.65 21.40
N LYS A 58 -19.62 -7.56 21.21
CA LYS A 58 -19.93 -8.11 19.88
C LYS A 58 -20.35 -7.03 18.90
N LEU A 59 -21.28 -6.15 19.29
CA LEU A 59 -21.72 -5.02 18.45
C LEU A 59 -20.56 -4.05 18.14
N ARG A 60 -19.64 -3.85 19.09
CA ARG A 60 -18.45 -3.02 18.88
C ARG A 60 -17.46 -3.68 17.94
N ASP A 61 -17.19 -4.97 18.10
CA ASP A 61 -16.26 -5.73 17.26
C ASP A 61 -16.80 -5.81 15.82
N ASP A 62 -18.10 -6.10 15.65
CA ASP A 62 -18.79 -6.11 14.34
C ASP A 62 -18.69 -4.73 13.65
N GLU A 63 -18.90 -3.63 14.38
CA GLU A 63 -18.71 -2.27 13.88
C GLU A 63 -17.25 -2.00 13.49
N THR A 64 -16.27 -2.40 14.33
CA THR A 64 -14.85 -2.22 13.99
C THR A 64 -14.43 -3.03 12.76
N HIS A 65 -14.96 -4.25 12.59
CA HIS A 65 -14.69 -5.07 11.42
C HIS A 65 -15.31 -4.45 10.16
N TYR A 66 -16.51 -3.90 10.27
CA TYR A 66 -17.14 -3.14 9.18
C TYR A 66 -16.30 -1.92 8.79
N GLN A 67 -15.86 -1.11 9.77
CA GLN A 67 -15.04 0.07 9.52
C GLN A 67 -13.67 -0.27 8.95
N GLU A 68 -13.02 -1.31 9.47
CA GLU A 68 -11.74 -1.79 8.96
C GLU A 68 -11.87 -2.31 7.53
N GLY A 69 -12.89 -3.14 7.25
CA GLY A 69 -13.17 -3.64 5.91
C GLY A 69 -13.45 -2.51 4.92
N TYR A 70 -14.26 -1.51 5.32
CA TYR A 70 -14.55 -0.33 4.51
C TYR A 70 -13.28 0.48 4.22
N ARG A 71 -12.46 0.76 5.26
CA ARG A 71 -11.20 1.48 5.13
C ARG A 71 -10.23 0.74 4.21
N ASN A 72 -10.09 -0.58 4.37
CA ASN A 72 -9.18 -1.40 3.58
C ASN A 72 -9.63 -1.45 2.12
N GLY A 73 -10.92 -1.69 1.85
CA GLY A 73 -11.46 -1.69 0.49
C GLY A 73 -11.39 -0.33 -0.19
N TYR A 74 -11.60 0.77 0.54
CA TYR A 74 -11.44 2.13 0.02
C TYR A 74 -9.97 2.40 -0.37
N ASN A 75 -9.02 2.06 0.50
CA ASN A 75 -7.60 2.25 0.22
C ASN A 75 -7.12 1.37 -0.95
N ASP A 76 -7.58 0.12 -1.01
CA ASP A 76 -7.29 -0.81 -2.10
C ASP A 76 -7.83 -0.29 -3.44
N GLY A 77 -9.10 0.15 -3.46
CA GLY A 77 -9.71 0.76 -4.64
C GLY A 77 -8.99 2.04 -5.11
N LEU A 78 -8.55 2.89 -4.18
CA LEU A 78 -7.80 4.11 -4.51
C LEU A 78 -6.41 3.80 -5.08
N ALA A 79 -5.71 2.82 -4.50
CA ALA A 79 -4.42 2.37 -4.99
C ALA A 79 -4.54 1.77 -6.40
N SER A 80 -5.51 0.87 -6.60
CA SER A 80 -5.80 0.24 -7.89
C SER A 80 -6.13 1.28 -8.96
N GLY A 81 -6.99 2.26 -8.65
CA GLY A 81 -7.36 3.30 -9.61
C GLY A 81 -6.18 4.20 -10.03
N LYS A 82 -5.27 4.50 -9.09
CA LYS A 82 -4.05 5.27 -9.38
C LYS A 82 -3.08 4.50 -10.29
N GLU A 83 -2.93 3.20 -10.05
CA GLU A 83 -2.06 2.34 -10.85
C GLU A 83 -2.61 2.14 -12.27
N GLU A 84 -3.91 1.87 -12.40
CA GLU A 84 -4.58 1.74 -13.70
C GLU A 84 -4.47 3.04 -14.51
N GLY A 85 -4.72 4.19 -13.88
CA GLY A 85 -4.55 5.50 -14.50
C GLY A 85 -3.11 5.73 -14.99
N ARG A 86 -2.10 5.31 -14.22
CA ARG A 86 -0.68 5.45 -14.59
C ARG A 86 -0.30 4.52 -15.75
N GLN A 87 -0.73 3.27 -15.74
CA GLN A 87 -0.37 2.29 -16.76
C GLN A 87 -0.99 2.60 -18.12
N ASN A 88 -2.21 3.16 -18.11
CA ASN A 88 -2.97 3.47 -19.33
C ASN A 88 -2.89 4.93 -19.79
N ALA A 89 -2.21 5.82 -19.04
CA ALA A 89 -2.11 7.24 -19.38
C ALA A 89 -1.52 7.51 -20.78
N PHE A 90 -0.59 6.66 -21.23
CA PHE A 90 0.12 6.84 -22.50
C PHE A 90 0.06 5.59 -23.36
N THR A 91 0.14 5.78 -24.68
CA THR A 91 0.24 4.68 -25.65
C THR A 91 1.48 3.82 -25.38
N ALA A 92 1.41 2.53 -25.73
CA ALA A 92 2.52 1.59 -25.54
C ALA A 92 3.84 2.05 -26.16
N ARG A 93 3.78 2.79 -27.28
CA ARG A 93 4.96 3.38 -27.94
C ARG A 93 5.62 4.46 -27.08
N VAL A 94 4.82 5.37 -26.53
CA VAL A 94 5.33 6.45 -25.67
C VAL A 94 5.92 5.88 -24.38
N ARG A 95 5.28 4.89 -23.77
CA ARG A 95 5.83 4.20 -22.58
C ARG A 95 7.20 3.59 -22.84
N LYS A 96 7.34 2.82 -23.93
CA LYS A 96 8.64 2.25 -24.33
C LYS A 96 9.70 3.34 -24.58
N ASN A 97 9.33 4.46 -25.20
CA ASN A 97 10.25 5.57 -25.39
C ASN A 97 10.71 6.18 -24.06
N ILE A 98 9.79 6.36 -23.10
CA ILE A 98 10.07 6.89 -21.76
C ILE A 98 10.99 5.94 -20.99
N GLU A 99 10.71 4.63 -20.99
CA GLU A 99 11.55 3.61 -20.35
C GLU A 99 12.98 3.62 -20.92
N GLN A 100 13.11 3.66 -22.25
CA GLN A 100 14.41 3.75 -22.91
C GLN A 100 15.14 5.06 -22.62
N LEU A 101 14.42 6.18 -22.51
CA LEU A 101 15.02 7.45 -22.11
C LEU A 101 15.51 7.39 -20.66
N ALA A 102 14.71 6.85 -19.74
CA ALA A 102 15.08 6.69 -18.33
C ALA A 102 16.33 5.81 -18.18
N ALA A 103 16.43 4.72 -18.96
CA ALA A 103 17.61 3.87 -19.00
C ALA A 103 18.86 4.64 -19.47
N LEU A 104 18.76 5.41 -20.57
CA LEU A 104 19.89 6.21 -21.09
C LEU A 104 20.35 7.29 -20.11
N VAL A 105 19.40 7.95 -19.42
CA VAL A 105 19.72 8.97 -18.43
C VAL A 105 20.36 8.35 -17.19
N GLY A 106 19.88 7.18 -16.75
CA GLY A 106 20.46 6.45 -15.61
C GLY A 106 21.85 5.86 -15.91
N SER A 107 22.13 5.50 -17.15
CA SER A 107 23.46 5.02 -17.58
C SER A 107 24.45 6.14 -17.88
N TYR A 108 24.09 7.41 -17.67
CA TYR A 108 24.94 8.52 -18.05
C TYR A 108 26.18 8.62 -17.14
N PRO A 109 27.41 8.45 -17.66
CA PRO A 109 28.61 8.57 -16.86
C PRO A 109 28.88 10.05 -16.62
N LEU A 110 28.68 10.51 -15.38
CA LEU A 110 28.97 11.88 -14.96
C LEU A 110 30.47 12.15 -14.78
N SER A 111 31.28 11.09 -14.67
CA SER A 111 32.65 11.18 -14.14
C SER A 111 33.76 11.16 -15.19
N ASP A 112 33.49 10.72 -16.43
CA ASP A 112 34.54 10.49 -17.44
C ASP A 112 34.38 11.42 -18.65
N PRO A 113 34.99 12.63 -18.66
CA PRO A 113 34.86 13.57 -19.79
C PRO A 113 35.49 13.06 -21.09
N GLU A 114 36.41 12.10 -21.03
CA GLU A 114 37.08 11.49 -22.19
C GLU A 114 36.32 10.31 -22.79
N ASN A 115 35.15 9.97 -22.26
CA ASN A 115 34.37 8.87 -22.78
C ASN A 115 33.76 9.24 -24.14
N GLU A 116 34.29 8.65 -25.22
CA GLU A 116 33.86 8.84 -26.60
C GLU A 116 32.35 8.56 -26.80
N GLN A 117 31.77 7.66 -25.99
CA GLN A 117 30.35 7.30 -26.08
C GLN A 117 29.40 8.39 -25.55
N ILE A 118 29.88 9.35 -24.77
CA ILE A 118 29.02 10.39 -24.16
C ILE A 118 28.28 11.20 -25.22
N GLN A 119 28.96 11.56 -26.33
CA GLN A 119 28.35 12.34 -27.39
C GLN A 119 27.17 11.60 -28.03
N ASP A 120 27.37 10.35 -28.45
CA ASP A 120 26.33 9.50 -29.00
C ASP A 120 25.15 9.33 -28.05
N MET A 121 25.43 9.18 -26.75
CA MET A 121 24.39 9.01 -25.75
C MET A 121 23.64 10.32 -25.50
N MET A 122 24.31 11.47 -25.47
CA MET A 122 23.66 12.78 -25.42
C MET A 122 22.75 13.00 -26.61
N GLU A 123 23.18 12.64 -27.81
CA GLU A 123 22.34 12.70 -29.01
C GLU A 123 21.12 11.79 -28.88
N LYS A 124 21.30 10.53 -28.44
CA LYS A 124 20.19 9.60 -28.21
C LYS A 124 19.20 10.12 -27.17
N ILE A 125 19.69 10.69 -26.06
CA ILE A 125 18.85 11.31 -25.00
C ILE A 125 18.06 12.48 -25.60
N ARG A 126 18.73 13.40 -26.30
CA ARG A 126 18.11 14.58 -26.94
C ARG A 126 17.04 14.18 -27.94
N LEU A 127 17.32 13.18 -28.79
CA LEU A 127 16.39 12.68 -29.79
C LEU A 127 15.17 12.03 -29.13
N LYS A 128 15.36 11.16 -28.13
CA LYS A 128 14.25 10.53 -27.40
C LYS A 128 13.39 11.57 -26.68
N PHE A 129 14.02 12.54 -26.03
CA PHE A 129 13.33 13.63 -25.38
C PHE A 129 12.47 14.42 -26.37
N ARG A 130 13.00 14.75 -27.56
CA ARG A 130 12.26 15.41 -28.63
C ARG A 130 11.06 14.58 -29.10
N VAL A 131 11.25 13.27 -29.32
CA VAL A 131 10.18 12.36 -29.74
C VAL A 131 9.07 12.27 -28.70
N ILE A 132 9.41 12.17 -27.40
CA ILE A 132 8.43 12.13 -26.30
C ILE A 132 7.68 13.46 -26.21
N THR A 133 8.39 14.58 -26.20
CA THR A 133 7.82 15.93 -26.15
C THR A 133 6.82 16.16 -27.29
N ALA A 134 7.21 15.79 -28.52
CA ALA A 134 6.33 15.87 -29.68
C ALA A 134 5.11 14.94 -29.55
N SER A 135 5.28 13.74 -28.99
CA SER A 135 4.17 12.80 -28.78
C SER A 135 3.18 13.27 -27.71
N LEU A 136 3.62 14.08 -26.75
CA LEU A 136 2.80 14.64 -25.68
C LEU A 136 2.20 16.02 -26.04
N GLY A 137 2.61 16.63 -27.15
CA GLY A 137 2.15 17.95 -27.56
C GLY A 137 2.58 19.09 -26.63
N VAL A 138 3.59 18.88 -25.79
CA VAL A 138 4.07 19.90 -24.84
C VAL A 138 5.05 20.82 -25.56
N LYS A 139 4.75 22.12 -25.55
CA LYS A 139 5.67 23.14 -26.05
C LYS A 139 6.67 23.45 -24.93
N LEU A 140 7.91 23.01 -25.11
CA LEU A 140 8.99 23.32 -24.19
C LEU A 140 9.55 24.70 -24.50
N GLU A 141 9.39 25.61 -23.55
CA GLU A 141 10.07 26.90 -23.55
C GLU A 141 11.22 26.81 -22.55
N TYR A 142 12.45 27.03 -23.01
CA TYR A 142 13.61 27.12 -22.13
C TYR A 142 13.86 28.59 -21.80
N GLU A 143 13.69 28.98 -20.54
CA GLU A 143 13.85 30.38 -20.10
C GLU A 143 15.28 30.91 -20.27
N GLY A 144 16.28 30.03 -20.35
CA GLY A 144 17.68 30.43 -20.53
C GLY A 144 18.08 30.80 -21.95
N HIS A 145 17.17 30.69 -22.94
CA HIS A 145 17.40 31.29 -24.26
C HIS A 145 16.54 32.56 -24.36
N PRO A 146 17.13 33.75 -24.59
CA PRO A 146 16.33 34.93 -24.85
C PRO A 146 15.44 34.62 -26.04
N LYS A 147 14.12 34.59 -25.82
CA LYS A 147 13.16 34.56 -26.92
C LYS A 147 13.52 35.78 -27.77
N SER A 148 13.97 35.57 -29.02
CA SER A 148 14.01 36.66 -29.98
C SER A 148 12.59 37.19 -30.05
N SER A 149 12.32 38.32 -29.40
CA SER A 149 11.02 38.94 -29.34
C SER A 149 10.61 39.24 -30.77
N LYS A 150 9.60 38.52 -31.27
CA LYS A 150 8.80 38.99 -32.41
C LYS A 150 7.59 39.75 -31.87
N GLN A 151 7.84 40.67 -30.95
CA GLN A 151 7.23 42.00 -30.93
C GLN A 151 8.43 42.83 -31.41
N ASP A 152 8.58 43.20 -32.68
CA ASP A 152 7.69 44.01 -33.49
C ASP A 152 7.95 43.71 -34.96
N ALA A 153 6.92 43.25 -35.69
CA ALA A 153 6.90 43.31 -37.15
C ALA A 153 5.47 43.63 -37.64
N GLU A 154 4.70 44.36 -36.83
CA GLU A 154 3.41 44.95 -37.22
C GLU A 154 3.48 46.47 -37.36
N ASP A 155 4.68 47.03 -37.54
CA ASP A 155 4.81 48.43 -37.94
C ASP A 155 5.96 48.56 -38.94
N LEU A 156 5.69 48.22 -40.21
CA LEU A 156 6.36 48.68 -41.45
C LEU A 156 5.64 48.14 -42.69
#